data_AF-A0AAX2RC64-F1
#
_entry.id   AF-A0AAX2RC64-F1
#
_cell.length_a   1.000
_cell.length_b   1.000
_cell.length_c   1.000
_cell.angle_alpha   90.00
_cell.angle_beta   90.00
_cell.angle_gamma   90.00
#
_symmetry.space_group_name_H-M   'P 1'
#
loop_
_entity.id
_entity.type
_entity.pdbx_description
1 polymer ?
#
loop_
_entity_poly.entity_id
_entity_poly.type
_entity_poly.pdbx_seq_one_letter_code
_entity_poly.pdbx_strand_id
1 'polypeptide(L)' 'MNLTVIQQAQVKKAFPECHEEMARYLADGAKVVIGRQTDVSEAPPIAITVCGTDFWIDCCDTETEAVQLCESLGLTVV' A
#
# COMPACT_ATOMS: atom_id res chain seq x y z
N MET A 1 -0.26 -18.93 -2.33
CA MET A 1 -0.44 -18.08 -1.14
C MET A 1 -1.88 -17.57 -1.16
N ASN A 2 -2.61 -17.61 -0.04
CA ASN A 2 -3.98 -17.07 0.02
C ASN A 2 -3.94 -15.70 0.68
N LEU A 3 -4.24 -14.66 -0.08
CA LEU A 3 -4.47 -13.31 0.45
C LEU A 3 -5.74 -13.26 1.29
N THR A 4 -5.74 -12.44 2.33
CA THR A 4 -6.95 -12.15 3.12
C THR A 4 -7.97 -11.37 2.28
N VAL A 5 -9.23 -11.32 2.74
CA VAL A 5 -10.29 -10.57 2.04
C VAL A 5 -9.93 -9.09 1.88
N ILE A 6 -9.28 -8.49 2.89
CA ILE A 6 -8.85 -7.09 2.87
C ILE A 6 -7.73 -6.89 1.86
N GLN A 7 -6.73 -7.78 1.84
CA GLN A 7 -5.64 -7.73 0.86
C GLN A 7 -6.16 -7.91 -0.57
N GLN A 8 -7.12 -8.81 -0.81
CA GLN A 8 -7.74 -8.97 -2.12
C GLN A 8 -8.50 -7.72 -2.56
N ALA A 9 -9.16 -7.02 -1.63
CA ALA A 9 -9.81 -5.75 -1.92
C ALA A 9 -8.79 -4.68 -2.31
N GLN A 10 -7.64 -4.63 -1.62
CA GLN A 10 -6.54 -3.71 -1.95
C GLN A 10 -5.97 -3.99 -3.34
N VAL A 11 -5.73 -5.25 -3.69
CA VAL A 11 -5.29 -5.63 -5.04
C VAL A 11 -6.28 -5.14 -6.09
N LYS A 12 -7.59 -5.33 -5.88
CA LYS A 12 -8.62 -4.89 -6.82
C LYS A 12 -8.74 -3.37 -6.95
N LYS A 13 -8.32 -2.61 -5.94
CA LYS A 13 -8.28 -1.14 -5.97
C LYS A 13 -7.14 -0.64 -6.86
N ALA A 14 -6.04 -1.38 -6.94
CA ALA A 14 -4.93 -1.06 -7.82
C ALA A 14 -5.29 -1.28 -9.30
N PHE A 15 -4.50 -0.68 -10.19
CA PHE A 15 -4.61 -0.90 -11.62
C PHE A 15 -4.38 -2.38 -11.97
N PRO A 16 -5.13 -2.95 -12.94
CA PRO A 16 -5.04 -4.38 -13.29
C PRO A 16 -3.63 -4.89 -13.57
N GLU A 17 -2.79 -4.07 -14.19
CA GLU A 17 -1.38 -4.36 -14.47
C GLU A 17 -0.52 -4.53 -13.20
N CYS A 18 -0.92 -3.91 -12.10
CA CYS A 18 -0.22 -3.99 -10.81
C CYS A 18 -0.77 -5.10 -9.90
N HIS A 19 -1.81 -5.83 -10.31
CA HIS A 19 -2.50 -6.80 -9.43
C HIS A 19 -1.57 -7.92 -8.95
N GLU A 20 -0.75 -8.46 -9.85
CA GLU A 20 0.18 -9.54 -9.52
C GLU A 20 1.27 -9.06 -8.55
N GLU A 21 1.83 -7.89 -8.80
CA GLU A 21 2.90 -7.32 -7.97
C GLU A 21 2.38 -6.89 -6.59
N MET A 22 1.22 -6.21 -6.54
CA MET A 22 0.52 -5.86 -5.30
C MET A 22 0.21 -7.11 -4.47
N ALA A 23 -0.33 -8.15 -5.11
CA ALA A 23 -0.63 -9.41 -4.44
C ALA A 23 0.62 -10.03 -3.82
N ARG A 24 1.75 -9.97 -4.52
CA ARG A 24 3.03 -10.48 -4.03
C ARG A 24 3.52 -9.71 -2.80
N TYR A 25 3.54 -8.38 -2.86
CA TYR A 25 3.98 -7.56 -1.71
C TYR A 25 3.09 -7.75 -0.47
N LEU A 26 1.77 -7.84 -0.67
CA LEU A 26 0.83 -8.11 0.42
C LEU A 26 1.00 -9.52 1.01
N ALA A 27 1.23 -10.52 0.15
CA ALA A 27 1.46 -11.90 0.61
C ALA A 27 2.78 -12.06 1.36
N ASP A 28 3.82 -11.33 0.95
CA ASP A 28 5.15 -11.36 1.56
C ASP A 28 5.24 -10.49 2.84
N GLY A 29 4.19 -9.72 3.17
CA GLY A 29 4.19 -8.81 4.31
C GLY A 29 5.24 -7.72 4.16
N ALA A 30 5.28 -7.09 2.98
CA ALA A 30 6.32 -6.14 2.59
C ALA A 30 6.52 -5.02 3.62
N LYS A 31 7.77 -4.56 3.70
CA LYS A 31 8.11 -3.36 4.47
C LYS A 31 7.68 -2.14 3.68
N VAL A 32 7.06 -1.17 4.33
CA VAL A 32 6.56 0.04 3.70
C VAL A 32 7.03 1.27 4.45
N VAL A 33 7.18 2.37 3.72
CA VAL A 33 7.46 3.69 4.25
C VAL A 33 6.24 4.56 4.01
N ILE A 34 5.82 5.27 5.06
CA ILE A 34 4.75 6.26 4.98
C ILE A 34 5.42 7.62 4.83
N GLY A 35 5.06 8.35 3.78
CA GLY A 35 5.67 9.64 3.49
C GLY A 35 4.71 10.56 2.78
N ARG A 36 5.01 11.86 2.83
CA ARG A 36 4.24 12.85 2.07
C ARG A 36 4.58 12.74 0.58
N GLN A 37 3.57 12.53 -0.25
CA GLN A 37 3.72 12.57 -1.71
C GLN A 37 3.41 13.98 -2.24
N THR A 38 4.15 14.39 -3.26
CA THR A 38 3.94 15.68 -3.95
C THR A 38 3.79 15.52 -5.46
N ASP A 39 3.83 14.29 -5.95
CA ASP A 39 3.84 13.97 -7.38
C ASP A 39 2.44 14.04 -8.00
N VAL A 40 1.41 13.68 -7.23
CA VAL A 40 0.02 13.62 -7.70
C VAL A 40 -0.86 14.50 -6.83
N SER A 41 -1.21 15.69 -7.32
CA SER A 41 -2.05 16.65 -6.58
C SER A 41 -3.48 16.18 -6.34
N GLU A 42 -3.97 15.24 -7.16
CA GLU A 42 -5.31 14.65 -7.03
C GLU A 42 -5.37 13.48 -6.03
N ALA A 43 -4.20 12.95 -5.66
CA ALA A 43 -4.09 11.90 -4.66
C ALA A 43 -3.97 12.51 -3.25
N PRO A 44 -4.42 11.79 -2.21
CA PRO A 44 -4.18 12.20 -0.84
C PRO A 44 -2.69 12.48 -0.54
N PRO A 45 -2.38 13.38 0.39
CA PRO A 45 -1.01 13.86 0.61
C PRO A 45 -0.07 12.81 1.20
N ILE A 46 -0.57 11.72 1.79
CA ILE A 46 0.26 10.68 2.40
C ILE A 46 0.24 9.45 1.49
N ALA A 47 1.41 8.96 1.09
CA ALA A 47 1.58 7.73 0.32
C ALA A 47 2.23 6.63 1.15
N ILE A 48 1.81 5.39 0.88
CA ILE A 48 2.39 4.16 1.42
C ILE A 48 3.22 3.53 0.31
N THR A 49 4.54 3.56 0.45
CA THR A 49 5.48 3.05 -0.57
C THR A 49 6.19 1.82 -0.07
N VAL A 50 6.35 0.78 -0.91
CA VAL A 50 7.13 -0.40 -0.55
C VAL A 50 8.62 -0.03 -0.44
N CYS A 51 9.20 -0.29 0.72
CA CYS A 51 10.57 0.09 1.07
C CYS A 51 11.58 -0.53 0.10
N GLY A 52 12.45 0.33 -0.47
CA GLY A 52 13.44 -0.08 -1.47
C GLY A 52 12.89 -0.15 -2.90
N THR A 53 11.67 0.32 -3.14
CA THR A 53 11.03 0.39 -4.46
C THR A 53 10.27 1.71 -4.61
N ASP A 54 9.87 2.03 -5.84
CA ASP A 54 8.96 3.16 -6.13
C ASP A 54 7.48 2.71 -6.19
N PHE A 55 7.17 1.50 -5.70
CA PHE A 55 5.83 0.92 -5.79
C PHE A 55 4.92 1.45 -4.68
N TRP A 56 3.78 2.03 -5.03
CA TRP A 56 2.80 2.57 -4.08
C TRP A 56 1.70 1.55 -3.78
N ILE A 57 1.47 1.29 -2.50
CA ILE A 57 0.39 0.42 -2.01
C ILE A 57 -0.94 1.17 -2.01
N ASP A 58 -0.95 2.38 -1.45
CA ASP A 58 -2.13 3.27 -1.40
C ASP A 58 -1.72 4.71 -1.03
N CYS A 59 -2.69 5.63 -1.11
CA CYS A 59 -2.59 6.99 -0.58
C CYS A 59 -3.71 7.26 0.44
N CYS A 60 -3.39 7.99 1.51
CA CYS A 60 -4.31 8.33 2.61
C CYS A 60 -4.24 9.83 2.93
N ASP A 61 -5.29 10.36 3.56
CA ASP A 61 -5.34 11.78 3.93
C ASP A 61 -4.45 12.08 5.15
N THR A 62 -4.28 11.09 6.03
CA THR A 62 -3.48 11.21 7.24
C THR A 62 -2.50 10.04 7.43
N GLU A 63 -1.42 10.29 8.17
CA GLU A 63 -0.44 9.25 8.54
C GLU A 63 -1.10 8.17 9.41
N THR A 64 -2.02 8.55 10.28
CA THR A 64 -2.76 7.60 11.14
C THR A 64 -3.56 6.60 10.31
N GLU A 65 -4.29 7.06 9.29
CA GLU A 65 -5.02 6.17 8.38
C GLU A 65 -4.07 5.26 7.60
N ALA A 66 -2.93 5.79 7.16
CA ALA A 66 -1.93 5.00 6.44
C ALA A 66 -1.37 3.88 7.33
N VAL A 67 -1.05 4.17 8.59
CA VAL A 67 -0.58 3.16 9.57
C VAL A 67 -1.66 2.11 9.80
N GLN A 68 -2.90 2.51 10.06
CA GLN A 68 -4.02 1.58 10.27
C GLN A 68 -4.27 0.69 9.05
N LEU A 69 -4.16 1.25 7.83
CA LEU A 69 -4.28 0.49 6.61
C LEU A 69 -3.15 -0.54 6.49
N CYS A 70 -1.89 -0.14 6.74
CA CYS A 70 -0.75 -1.05 6.74
C CYS A 70 -0.94 -2.22 7.72
N GLU A 71 -1.36 -1.93 8.95
CA GLU A 71 -1.63 -2.95 9.97
C GLU A 71 -2.73 -3.92 9.52
N SER A 72 -3.82 -3.39 8.94
CA SER A 72 -4.93 -4.21 8.43
C SER A 72 -4.53 -5.13 7.27
N LEU A 73 -3.52 -4.70 6.50
CA LEU A 73 -2.97 -5.43 5.35
C LEU A 73 -1.83 -6.38 5.75
N GLY A 74 -1.39 -6.36 7.01
CA GLY A 74 -0.26 -7.17 7.48
C GLY A 74 1.11 -6.68 6.99
N LEU A 75 1.22 -5.38 6.68
CA LEU A 75 2.45 -4.74 6.23
C LEU A 75 3.23 -4.18 7.42
N THR A 76 4.55 -4.07 7.28
CA THR A 76 5.43 -3.53 8.33
C THR A 76 5.88 -2.13 7.97
N VAL A 77 5.47 -1.12 8.73
CA VAL A 77 5.96 0.26 8.57
C VAL A 77 7.39 0.36 9.14
N VAL A 78 8.31 0.98 8.39
CA VAL A 78 9.73 1.16 8.76
C VAL A 78 10.23 2.59 8.62
#